data_AF-X1FLQ8-F1
#
_entry.id   AF-X1FLQ8-F1
#
_cell.length_a   1.000
_cell.length_b   1.000
_cell.length_c   1.000
_cell.angle_alpha   90.00
_cell.angle_beta   90.00
_cell.angle_gamma   90.00
#
_symmetry.space_group_name_H-M   'P 1'
#
loop_
_entity.id
_entity.type
_entity.pdbx_description
1 polymer ?
#
loop_
_entity_poly.entity_id
_entity_poly.type
_entity_poly.pdbx_seq_one_letter_code
_entity_poly.pdbx_strand_id
1 'polypeptide(L)'
;TWSIKGNPTRERPHRLSKIITLGSNSTDIILRSHIDGLAVYESPGIPSEDSTPETSEEKKKIRTSKLRPCFKRFAEEGGRLSQIKSEDHLLRLALVQEGHVLGYGRNQIIDLFRNAHDFNEKVTSKQVDHELEVIKRKGVRPWRCLKIFKHKGCLGEECLLYIRLRKHLPKEPLGSQDPERFFEEDSRGNPARFIPKWLADTILEEYKFHATSEKSVFWAYNPENGIWEPYGAEIIQEECTRHLKHLFRSNFVTEVSKYIRFTHYINRDVFEGKPELIVMQNGVFNLYTEEFTSFNPELYATTAIPIIYDSEAKAPKIKKFLHDICPDSLDDVEKLVEYARVLSLKVH
;
A
#
# COMPACT_ATOMS: atom_id res chain seq x y z
N THR A 1 -6.71 33.96 4.81
CA THR A 1 -7.27 33.75 6.16
C THR A 1 -6.49 34.61 7.15
N TRP A 2 -7.17 35.32 8.05
CA TRP A 2 -6.50 36.16 9.05
C TRP A 2 -5.86 35.30 10.14
N SER A 3 -4.60 35.58 10.47
CA SER A 3 -3.94 35.07 11.66
C SER A 3 -4.52 35.75 12.90
N ILE A 4 -4.57 35.01 14.02
CA ILE A 4 -5.02 35.48 15.34
C ILE A 4 -4.21 36.70 15.85
N LYS A 5 -3.10 37.07 15.20
CA LYS A 5 -2.28 38.25 15.53
C LYS A 5 -2.38 39.44 14.57
N GLY A 6 -3.37 39.49 13.68
CA GLY A 6 -3.73 40.72 12.94
C GLY A 6 -2.73 41.26 11.91
N ASN A 7 -1.60 40.58 11.65
CA ASN A 7 -0.63 41.01 10.64
C ASN A 7 -0.93 40.40 9.25
N PRO A 8 -0.77 41.18 8.16
CA PRO A 8 -0.98 40.69 6.79
C PRO A 8 0.15 39.74 6.38
N THR A 9 -0.12 38.43 6.35
CA THR A 9 0.78 37.44 5.76
C THR A 9 0.54 37.34 4.26
N ARG A 10 1.62 37.49 3.48
CA ARG A 10 1.67 37.24 2.03
C ARG A 10 1.10 35.84 1.73
N GLU A 11 0.07 35.76 0.89
CA GLU A 11 -0.59 34.50 0.53
C GLU A 11 0.45 33.49 0.00
N ARG A 12 0.52 32.32 0.64
CA ARG A 12 1.19 31.16 0.06
C ARG A 12 0.28 30.63 -1.05
N PRO A 13 0.75 30.43 -2.29
CA PRO A 13 -0.07 29.82 -3.32
C PRO A 13 -0.41 28.42 -2.84
N HIS A 14 -1.66 28.24 -2.43
CA HIS A 14 -2.25 26.93 -2.25
C HIS A 14 -2.05 26.20 -3.57
N ARG A 15 -1.46 25.01 -3.49
CA ARG A 15 -1.36 24.03 -4.57
C ARG A 15 -2.77 23.70 -5.03
N LEU A 16 -3.29 24.52 -5.93
CA LEU A 16 -4.41 24.20 -6.80
C LEU A 16 -3.90 23.11 -7.75
N SER A 17 -4.00 21.84 -7.36
CA SER A 17 -4.27 20.84 -8.37
C SER A 17 -5.73 21.03 -8.78
N LYS A 18 -5.98 22.03 -9.64
CA LYS A 18 -7.13 21.98 -10.53
C LYS A 18 -6.99 20.65 -11.26
N ILE A 19 -7.86 19.70 -10.95
CA ILE A 19 -8.31 18.78 -11.98
C ILE A 19 -8.90 19.71 -13.03
N ILE A 20 -8.19 19.87 -14.15
CA ILE A 20 -8.81 20.35 -15.38
C ILE A 20 -9.83 19.27 -15.69
N THR A 21 -11.07 19.50 -15.31
CA THR A 21 -12.21 18.84 -15.95
C THR A 21 -12.12 19.21 -17.41
N LEU A 22 -11.53 18.33 -18.22
CA LEU A 22 -11.77 18.30 -19.66
C LEU A 22 -13.23 17.89 -19.85
N GLY A 23 -14.12 18.87 -19.72
CA GLY A 23 -15.44 18.81 -20.28
C GLY A 23 -15.34 18.99 -21.79
N SER A 24 -15.78 17.95 -22.49
CA SER A 24 -16.30 17.96 -23.86
C SER A 24 -15.55 18.79 -24.91
N ASN A 25 -14.76 18.11 -25.73
CA ASN A 25 -14.87 18.28 -27.18
C ASN A 25 -14.96 16.88 -27.81
N SER A 26 -15.98 16.69 -28.64
CA SER A 26 -16.13 15.57 -29.57
C SER A 26 -14.85 15.45 -30.41
N THR A 27 -14.30 14.30 -30.76
CA THR A 27 -14.86 13.02 -31.14
C THR A 27 -13.71 12.02 -31.00
N ASP A 28 -13.91 10.92 -30.28
CA ASP A 28 -13.34 9.66 -30.77
C ASP A 28 -14.17 8.49 -30.26
N ILE A 29 -15.27 8.26 -30.98
CA ILE A 29 -16.21 7.16 -30.72
C ILE A 29 -15.48 5.81 -30.88
N ILE A 30 -14.41 5.78 -31.69
CA ILE A 30 -13.59 4.59 -31.94
C ILE A 30 -12.71 4.30 -30.73
N LEU A 31 -12.07 5.32 -30.16
CA LEU A 31 -11.24 5.15 -28.96
C LEU A 31 -12.06 4.70 -27.74
N ARG A 32 -13.31 5.18 -27.62
CA ARG A 32 -14.21 4.75 -26.54
C ARG A 32 -14.75 3.33 -26.74
N SER A 33 -15.12 2.95 -27.97
CA SER A 33 -15.51 1.57 -28.28
C SER A 33 -14.35 0.58 -28.19
N HIS A 34 -13.11 1.05 -28.42
CA HIS A 34 -11.91 0.23 -28.28
C HIS A 34 -11.51 0.05 -26.81
N ILE A 35 -11.66 1.07 -25.96
CA ILE A 35 -11.48 0.96 -24.50
C ILE A 35 -12.53 0.01 -23.89
N ASP A 36 -13.79 0.09 -24.33
CA ASP A 36 -14.84 -0.83 -23.89
C ASP A 36 -14.67 -2.25 -24.47
N GLY A 37 -13.88 -2.40 -25.54
CA GLY A 37 -13.55 -3.70 -26.18
C GLY A 37 -12.28 -4.38 -25.66
N LEU A 38 -11.44 -3.71 -24.88
CA LEU A 38 -10.15 -4.25 -24.37
C LEU A 38 -10.26 -4.91 -22.99
N ALA A 39 -11.40 -5.54 -22.70
CA ALA A 39 -11.45 -6.52 -21.63
C ALA A 39 -10.67 -7.78 -22.07
N VAL A 40 -9.66 -8.10 -21.25
CA VAL A 40 -9.08 -9.44 -20.94
C VAL A 40 -7.58 -9.54 -21.26
N TYR A 41 -6.77 -9.66 -20.20
CA TYR A 41 -6.00 -10.89 -19.97
C TYR A 41 -5.74 -11.14 -18.48
N GLU A 42 -6.56 -12.03 -17.94
CA GLU A 42 -6.19 -13.27 -17.24
C GLU A 42 -4.91 -13.26 -16.38
N SER A 43 -5.13 -13.16 -15.06
CA SER A 43 -4.34 -13.86 -14.04
C SER A 43 -4.62 -15.38 -14.11
N PRO A 44 -3.69 -16.23 -13.65
CA PRO A 44 -3.56 -17.61 -14.09
C PRO A 44 -4.76 -18.50 -13.75
N GLY A 45 -5.27 -19.20 -14.76
CA GLY A 45 -5.93 -20.51 -14.69
C GLY A 45 -7.12 -20.63 -13.73
N ILE A 46 -8.27 -20.05 -14.10
CA ILE A 46 -9.56 -20.63 -13.73
C ILE A 46 -9.80 -21.78 -14.73
N PRO A 47 -10.18 -23.00 -14.29
CA PRO A 47 -10.53 -24.08 -15.20
C PRO A 47 -11.67 -23.66 -16.13
N SER A 48 -11.58 -24.11 -17.39
CA SER A 48 -12.49 -23.89 -18.51
C SER A 48 -13.98 -23.81 -18.17
N GLU A 49 -14.65 -22.86 -18.81
CA GLU A 49 -16.11 -22.70 -18.87
C GLU A 49 -16.79 -23.94 -19.47
N ASP A 50 -17.02 -24.95 -18.64
CA ASP A 50 -18.18 -25.83 -18.76
C ASP A 50 -18.65 -26.38 -17.40
N SER A 51 -18.28 -25.70 -16.30
CA SER A 51 -18.80 -26.00 -14.97
C SER A 51 -19.55 -24.80 -14.41
N THR A 52 -20.88 -24.85 -14.46
CA THR A 52 -21.71 -24.06 -13.55
C THR A 52 -21.16 -24.23 -12.13
N PRO A 53 -21.00 -23.17 -11.30
CA PRO A 53 -20.60 -23.35 -9.91
C PRO A 53 -21.76 -24.04 -9.17
N GLU A 54 -21.68 -25.36 -9.11
CA GLU A 54 -22.69 -26.26 -8.57
C GLU A 54 -22.73 -26.21 -7.04
N THR A 55 -21.73 -25.60 -6.39
CA THR A 55 -21.63 -25.58 -4.93
C THR A 55 -21.74 -24.19 -4.31
N SER A 56 -22.35 -24.12 -3.12
CA SER A 56 -22.50 -22.87 -2.35
C SER A 56 -21.16 -22.27 -1.88
N GLU A 57 -20.08 -23.07 -1.85
CA GLU A 57 -18.75 -22.67 -1.39
C GLU A 57 -17.91 -21.99 -2.48
N GLU A 58 -18.03 -22.40 -3.74
CA GLU A 58 -17.35 -21.74 -4.86
C GLU A 58 -17.88 -20.33 -5.10
N LYS A 59 -19.21 -20.16 -5.00
CA LYS A 59 -19.86 -18.83 -5.03
C LYS A 59 -19.39 -17.93 -3.89
N LYS A 60 -19.01 -18.48 -2.72
CA LYS A 60 -18.44 -17.71 -1.59
C LYS A 60 -17.02 -17.25 -1.88
N LYS A 61 -16.14 -18.14 -2.37
CA LYS A 61 -14.73 -17.82 -2.68
C LYS A 61 -14.58 -16.68 -3.71
N ILE A 62 -15.44 -16.63 -4.71
CA ILE A 62 -15.39 -15.60 -5.75
C ILE A 62 -15.76 -14.21 -5.18
N ARG A 63 -16.76 -14.13 -4.31
CA ARG A 63 -17.28 -12.87 -3.72
C ARG A 63 -16.28 -12.18 -2.80
N THR A 64 -15.54 -12.94 -2.00
CA THR A 64 -14.59 -12.41 -1.00
C THR A 64 -13.15 -12.35 -1.50
N SER A 65 -12.89 -12.74 -2.75
CA SER A 65 -11.55 -12.90 -3.33
C SER A 65 -10.65 -11.65 -3.25
N LYS A 66 -11.22 -10.45 -3.40
CA LYS A 66 -10.48 -9.18 -3.37
C LYS A 66 -10.37 -8.55 -1.98
N LEU A 67 -11.08 -9.07 -0.97
CA LEU A 67 -11.05 -8.52 0.39
C LEU A 67 -9.73 -8.86 1.08
N ARG A 68 -9.26 -7.96 1.95
CA ARG A 68 -8.17 -8.28 2.88
C ARG A 68 -8.51 -9.53 3.70
N PRO A 69 -7.51 -10.37 4.07
CA PRO A 69 -7.74 -11.63 4.79
C PRO A 69 -8.61 -11.49 6.04
N CYS A 70 -8.41 -10.41 6.81
CA CYS A 70 -9.21 -10.11 8.01
C CYS A 70 -10.69 -9.88 7.70
N PHE A 71 -11.01 -9.13 6.65
CA PHE A 71 -12.38 -8.85 6.25
C PHE A 71 -13.03 -10.02 5.52
N LYS A 72 -12.25 -10.78 4.75
CA LYS A 72 -12.68 -12.05 4.18
C LYS A 72 -13.13 -13.01 5.27
N ARG A 73 -12.27 -13.27 6.26
CA ARG A 73 -12.60 -14.12 7.42
C ARG A 73 -13.79 -13.57 8.19
N PHE A 74 -13.82 -12.26 8.46
CA PHE A 74 -14.95 -11.63 9.14
C PHE A 74 -16.29 -11.86 8.42
N ALA A 75 -16.33 -11.72 7.09
CA ALA A 75 -17.53 -11.96 6.29
C ALA A 75 -17.91 -13.46 6.24
N GLU A 76 -16.91 -14.35 6.21
CA GLU A 76 -17.11 -15.80 6.18
C GLU A 76 -17.58 -16.35 7.54
N GLU A 77 -17.09 -15.81 8.66
CA GLU A 77 -17.47 -16.19 10.04
C GLU A 77 -18.72 -15.45 10.56
N GLY A 78 -19.43 -14.72 9.70
CA GLY A 78 -20.71 -14.10 10.06
C GLY A 78 -20.61 -12.83 10.90
N GLY A 79 -19.52 -12.08 10.73
CA GLY A 79 -19.36 -10.75 11.28
C GLY A 79 -19.18 -10.72 12.80
N ARG A 80 -18.54 -11.76 13.37
CA ARG A 80 -18.15 -11.86 14.78
C ARG A 80 -16.67 -12.20 14.87
N LEU A 81 -15.87 -11.28 15.40
CA LEU A 81 -14.46 -11.53 15.73
C LEU A 81 -14.16 -11.25 17.21
N SER A 82 -15.03 -10.50 17.89
CA SER A 82 -14.82 -10.09 19.28
C SER A 82 -15.89 -10.65 20.21
N GLN A 83 -15.55 -10.80 21.49
CA GLN A 83 -16.53 -11.07 22.55
C GLN A 83 -17.37 -9.80 22.90
N ILE A 84 -17.06 -8.65 22.28
CA ILE A 84 -17.64 -7.34 22.61
C ILE A 84 -18.47 -6.83 21.42
N LYS A 85 -19.80 -6.89 21.53
CA LYS A 85 -20.73 -6.51 20.45
C LYS A 85 -20.50 -5.12 19.82
N SER A 86 -19.96 -4.15 20.56
CA SER A 86 -19.70 -2.79 20.03
C SER A 86 -18.54 -2.74 19.04
N GLU A 87 -17.53 -3.60 19.19
CA GLU A 87 -16.39 -3.69 18.27
C GLU A 87 -16.83 -4.29 16.93
N ASP A 88 -17.69 -5.30 16.95
CA ASP A 88 -18.26 -5.92 15.75
C ASP A 88 -19.03 -4.90 14.89
N HIS A 89 -19.79 -3.97 15.50
CA HIS A 89 -20.50 -2.93 14.75
C HIS A 89 -19.56 -2.03 13.95
N LEU A 90 -18.45 -1.60 14.55
CA LEU A 90 -17.47 -0.75 13.87
C LEU A 90 -16.75 -1.50 12.74
N LEU A 91 -16.47 -2.79 12.93
CA LEU A 91 -15.88 -3.64 11.89
C LEU A 91 -16.83 -3.86 10.70
N ARG A 92 -18.15 -3.90 10.95
CA ARG A 92 -19.16 -3.94 9.87
C ARG A 92 -19.13 -2.66 9.03
N LEU A 93 -19.00 -1.49 9.63
CA LEU A 93 -18.82 -0.23 8.89
C LEU A 93 -17.52 -0.26 8.08
N ALA A 94 -16.44 -0.77 8.68
CA ALA A 94 -15.16 -0.91 8.00
C ALA A 94 -15.23 -1.87 6.79
N LEU A 95 -16.02 -2.95 6.89
CA LEU A 95 -16.26 -3.88 5.77
C LEU A 95 -16.99 -3.21 4.60
N VAL A 96 -17.96 -2.33 4.88
CA VAL A 96 -18.64 -1.53 3.83
C VAL A 96 -17.65 -0.60 3.13
N GLN A 97 -16.82 0.10 3.91
CA GLN A 97 -15.78 1.00 3.38
C GLN A 97 -14.77 0.24 2.51
N GLU A 98 -14.35 -0.95 2.95
CA GLU A 98 -13.46 -1.83 2.20
C GLU A 98 -14.05 -2.23 0.85
N GLY A 99 -15.29 -2.76 0.87
CA GLY A 99 -15.99 -3.16 -0.35
C GLY A 99 -16.15 -2.00 -1.34
N HIS A 100 -16.51 -0.81 -0.84
CA HIS A 100 -16.65 0.37 -1.69
C HIS A 100 -15.36 0.75 -2.41
N VAL A 101 -14.22 0.76 -1.70
CA VAL A 101 -12.91 1.12 -2.28
C VAL A 101 -12.44 0.07 -3.29
N LEU A 102 -12.78 -1.20 -3.08
CA LEU A 102 -12.51 -2.29 -4.03
C LEU A 102 -13.46 -2.28 -5.25
N GLY A 103 -14.35 -1.29 -5.35
CA GLY A 103 -15.28 -1.14 -6.47
C GLY A 103 -16.48 -2.08 -6.41
N TYR A 104 -16.81 -2.64 -5.25
CA TYR A 104 -17.97 -3.53 -5.12
C TYR A 104 -19.24 -2.71 -5.29
N GLY A 105 -20.16 -3.22 -6.12
CA GLY A 105 -21.50 -2.66 -6.24
C GLY A 105 -22.28 -2.80 -4.95
N ARG A 106 -23.30 -1.96 -4.77
CA ARG A 106 -24.20 -1.95 -3.60
C ARG A 106 -24.64 -3.36 -3.17
N ASN A 107 -25.15 -4.15 -4.10
CA ASN A 107 -25.67 -5.49 -3.80
C ASN A 107 -24.56 -6.48 -3.43
N GLN A 108 -23.36 -6.32 -4.00
CA GLN A 108 -22.20 -7.12 -3.62
C GLN A 108 -21.75 -6.82 -2.19
N ILE A 109 -21.83 -5.55 -1.76
CA ILE A 109 -21.52 -5.14 -0.39
C ILE A 109 -22.55 -5.71 0.60
N ILE A 110 -23.85 -5.64 0.28
CA ILE A 110 -24.91 -6.24 1.12
C ILE A 110 -24.68 -7.75 1.27
N ASP A 111 -24.30 -8.41 0.17
CA ASP A 111 -24.03 -9.84 0.15
C ASP A 111 -22.85 -10.27 1.04
N LEU A 112 -21.93 -9.36 1.41
CA LEU A 112 -20.86 -9.65 2.37
C LEU A 112 -21.39 -9.98 3.77
N PHE A 113 -22.59 -9.53 4.11
CA PHE A 113 -23.21 -9.76 5.41
C PHE A 113 -24.12 -10.99 5.44
N ARG A 114 -24.23 -11.74 4.34
CA ARG A 114 -25.20 -12.85 4.20
C ARG A 114 -25.03 -13.95 5.25
N ASN A 115 -23.80 -14.15 5.76
CA ASN A 115 -23.52 -15.14 6.80
C ASN A 115 -23.70 -14.59 8.23
N ALA A 116 -24.01 -13.29 8.39
CA ALA A 116 -24.22 -12.72 9.70
C ALA A 116 -25.49 -13.29 10.34
N HIS A 117 -25.38 -13.74 11.59
CA HIS A 117 -26.50 -14.35 12.32
C HIS A 117 -27.75 -13.45 12.43
N ASP A 118 -27.55 -12.14 12.41
CA ASP A 118 -28.55 -11.09 12.49
C ASP A 118 -28.86 -10.47 11.12
N PHE A 119 -28.44 -11.12 10.03
CA PHE A 119 -28.66 -10.62 8.68
C PHE A 119 -30.16 -10.48 8.39
N ASN A 120 -30.55 -9.26 8.07
CA ASN A 120 -31.87 -8.94 7.55
C ASN A 120 -31.69 -8.01 6.35
N GLU A 121 -32.03 -8.50 5.17
CA GLU A 121 -31.76 -7.80 3.91
C GLU A 121 -32.28 -6.36 3.90
N LYS A 122 -33.47 -6.10 4.45
CA LYS A 122 -34.06 -4.76 4.51
C LYS A 122 -33.28 -3.84 5.46
N VAL A 123 -32.86 -4.35 6.62
CA VAL A 123 -32.11 -3.57 7.62
C VAL A 123 -30.68 -3.33 7.15
N THR A 124 -29.98 -4.38 6.71
CA THR A 124 -28.62 -4.31 6.21
C THR A 124 -28.52 -3.42 4.96
N SER A 125 -29.49 -3.49 4.05
CA SER A 125 -29.57 -2.56 2.90
C SER A 125 -29.57 -1.10 3.35
N LYS A 126 -30.42 -0.73 4.31
CA LYS A 126 -30.50 0.64 4.82
C LYS A 126 -29.19 1.08 5.48
N GLN A 127 -28.56 0.19 6.23
CA GLN A 127 -27.27 0.46 6.89
C GLN A 127 -26.14 0.67 5.87
N VAL A 128 -26.07 -0.19 4.85
CA VAL A 128 -25.10 -0.05 3.76
C VAL A 128 -25.35 1.24 2.98
N ASP A 129 -26.60 1.55 2.64
CA ASP A 129 -26.95 2.78 1.92
C ASP A 129 -26.57 4.03 2.72
N HIS A 130 -26.82 4.03 4.03
CA HIS A 130 -26.43 5.11 4.92
C HIS A 130 -24.90 5.30 4.93
N GLU A 131 -24.14 4.22 5.08
CA GLU A 131 -22.68 4.29 5.13
C GLU A 131 -22.07 4.70 3.78
N LEU A 132 -22.60 4.20 2.66
CA LEU A 132 -22.18 4.64 1.32
C LEU A 132 -22.42 6.14 1.11
N GLU A 133 -23.52 6.68 1.63
CA GLU A 133 -23.78 8.12 1.59
C GLU A 133 -22.80 8.90 2.48
N VAL A 134 -22.45 8.37 3.66
CA VAL A 134 -21.41 8.95 4.52
C VAL A 134 -20.06 8.98 3.82
N ILE A 135 -19.67 7.89 3.14
CA ILE A 135 -18.43 7.79 2.37
C ILE A 135 -18.40 8.85 1.27
N LYS A 136 -19.49 9.00 0.48
CA LYS A 136 -19.60 10.01 -0.58
C LYS A 136 -19.47 11.44 -0.04
N ARG A 137 -20.13 11.74 1.08
CA ARG A 137 -20.12 13.10 1.67
C ARG A 137 -18.80 13.47 2.32
N LYS A 138 -18.16 12.54 3.03
CA LYS A 138 -16.99 12.82 3.86
C LYS A 138 -15.66 12.37 3.24
N GLY A 139 -15.68 11.62 2.14
CA GLY A 139 -14.47 11.07 1.53
C GLY A 139 -13.76 10.08 2.45
N VAL A 140 -14.51 9.13 3.03
CA VAL A 140 -13.97 8.20 4.05
C VAL A 140 -13.01 7.20 3.40
N ARG A 141 -11.81 7.07 3.97
CA ARG A 141 -10.78 6.12 3.56
C ARG A 141 -10.96 4.76 4.27
N PRO A 142 -10.54 3.65 3.65
CA PRO A 142 -10.63 2.33 4.27
C PRO A 142 -9.72 2.27 5.51
N TRP A 143 -10.06 1.39 6.45
CA TRP A 143 -9.33 1.32 7.71
C TRP A 143 -7.91 0.78 7.52
N ARG A 144 -6.93 1.44 8.13
CA ARG A 144 -5.56 0.95 8.22
C ARG A 144 -5.48 -0.29 9.12
N CYS A 145 -4.49 -1.16 8.90
CA CYS A 145 -4.28 -2.38 9.69
C CYS A 145 -4.22 -2.11 11.21
N LEU A 146 -3.53 -1.05 11.63
CA LEU A 146 -3.45 -0.66 13.05
C LEU A 146 -4.83 -0.34 13.66
N LYS A 147 -5.72 0.30 12.89
CA LYS A 147 -7.08 0.61 13.37
C LYS A 147 -7.92 -0.66 13.48
N ILE A 148 -7.82 -1.57 12.51
CA ILE A 148 -8.48 -2.88 12.54
C ILE A 148 -7.98 -3.70 13.73
N PHE A 149 -6.67 -3.68 14.01
CA PHE A 149 -6.05 -4.33 15.16
C PHE A 149 -6.58 -3.79 16.49
N LYS A 150 -6.65 -2.46 16.66
CA LYS A 150 -7.22 -1.83 17.87
C LYS A 150 -8.67 -2.23 18.16
N HIS A 151 -9.43 -2.56 17.11
CA HIS A 151 -10.81 -3.03 17.21
C HIS A 151 -10.94 -4.56 17.10
N LYS A 152 -9.84 -5.31 17.36
CA LYS A 152 -9.79 -6.79 17.38
C LYS A 152 -10.27 -7.48 16.11
N GLY A 153 -10.22 -6.79 14.97
CA GLY A 153 -10.59 -7.36 13.67
C GLY A 153 -9.43 -7.92 12.87
N CYS A 154 -8.19 -7.77 13.34
CA CYS A 154 -6.99 -8.16 12.58
C CYS A 154 -6.62 -9.61 12.88
N LEU A 155 -6.19 -10.38 11.87
CA LEU A 155 -5.76 -11.77 12.10
C LEU A 155 -4.33 -11.89 12.65
N GLY A 156 -3.63 -10.76 12.88
CA GLY A 156 -2.27 -10.76 13.42
C GLY A 156 -1.37 -11.76 12.68
N GLU A 157 -0.74 -12.65 13.43
CA GLU A 157 0.20 -13.67 12.93
C GLU A 157 -0.39 -14.66 11.91
N GLU A 158 -1.71 -14.70 11.72
CA GLU A 158 -2.38 -15.51 10.70
C GLU A 158 -2.69 -14.74 9.40
N CYS A 159 -2.55 -13.40 9.40
CA CYS A 159 -2.80 -12.59 8.21
C CYS A 159 -1.56 -12.55 7.32
N LEU A 160 -1.59 -13.12 6.12
CA LEU A 160 -0.47 -13.06 5.17
C LEU A 160 0.01 -11.62 4.88
N LEU A 161 -0.87 -10.61 4.91
CA LEU A 161 -0.47 -9.20 4.80
C LEU A 161 0.28 -8.72 6.04
N TYR A 162 -0.19 -9.08 7.24
CA TYR A 162 0.50 -8.79 8.49
C TYR A 162 1.83 -9.52 8.59
N ILE A 163 1.89 -10.79 8.19
CA ILE A 163 3.11 -11.60 8.14
C ILE A 163 4.10 -11.06 7.11
N ARG A 164 3.64 -10.55 5.95
CA ARG A 164 4.51 -9.86 4.97
C ARG A 164 5.04 -8.54 5.53
N LEU A 165 4.17 -7.74 6.18
CA LEU A 165 4.60 -6.53 6.91
C LEU A 165 5.59 -6.87 8.04
N ARG A 166 5.40 -8.01 8.73
CA ARG A 166 6.25 -8.51 9.81
C ARG A 166 7.45 -9.34 9.33
N LYS A 167 7.56 -9.68 8.04
CA LYS A 167 8.76 -10.32 7.47
C LYS A 167 9.93 -9.35 7.39
N HIS A 168 9.63 -8.05 7.37
CA HIS A 168 10.57 -6.93 7.46
C HIS A 168 10.66 -6.36 8.88
N LEU A 169 9.95 -6.95 9.84
CA LEU A 169 10.23 -6.76 11.25
C LEU A 169 11.14 -7.91 11.69
N PRO A 170 12.28 -7.62 12.35
CA PRO A 170 13.16 -8.67 12.83
C PRO A 170 12.35 -9.68 13.64
N LYS A 171 12.35 -10.94 13.17
CA LYS A 171 11.83 -12.07 13.91
C LYS A 171 12.89 -12.51 14.91
N GLU A 172 13.04 -11.77 15.99
CA GLU A 172 13.53 -12.40 17.22
C GLU A 172 12.34 -12.85 18.06
N PRO A 173 12.38 -14.06 18.65
CA PRO A 173 11.37 -14.49 19.58
C PRO A 173 11.27 -13.51 20.74
N LEU A 174 10.09 -13.46 21.35
CA LEU A 174 9.79 -12.69 22.55
C LEU A 174 10.64 -13.21 23.73
N GLY A 175 11.94 -12.90 23.75
CA GLY A 175 12.88 -13.47 24.72
C GLY A 175 14.26 -12.85 24.62
N SER A 176 14.72 -12.24 25.72
CA SER A 176 16.11 -11.95 26.11
C SER A 176 16.78 -10.61 25.80
N GLN A 177 16.15 -9.62 25.15
CA GLN A 177 16.72 -8.27 25.21
C GLN A 177 16.14 -7.52 26.42
N ASP A 178 17.02 -7.29 27.38
CA ASP A 178 16.81 -6.47 28.56
C ASP A 178 16.54 -5.00 28.15
N PRO A 179 15.35 -4.44 28.45
CA PRO A 179 15.03 -3.04 28.18
C PRO A 179 16.01 -2.06 28.85
N GLU A 180 16.65 -2.46 29.95
CA GLU A 180 17.56 -1.62 30.72
C GLU A 180 18.87 -1.35 29.99
N ARG A 181 19.23 -2.16 28.99
CA ARG A 181 20.44 -1.96 28.16
C ARG A 181 20.49 -0.59 27.45
N PHE A 182 19.35 0.08 27.34
CA PHE A 182 19.23 1.41 26.72
C PHE A 182 19.36 2.55 27.75
N PHE A 183 19.72 2.24 28.99
CA PHE A 183 19.82 3.18 30.10
C PHE A 183 21.23 3.15 30.70
N GLU A 184 21.73 4.32 31.11
CA GLU A 184 22.86 4.38 32.04
C GLU A 184 22.40 3.90 33.41
N GLU A 185 23.26 3.13 34.08
CA GLU A 185 23.06 2.71 35.46
C GLU A 185 23.42 3.83 36.44
N ASP A 186 22.67 3.95 37.55
CA ASP A 186 23.06 4.77 38.68
C ASP A 186 24.13 4.10 39.55
N SER A 187 24.60 4.81 40.58
CA SER A 187 25.54 4.28 41.59
C SER A 187 25.07 3.01 42.33
N ARG A 188 23.80 2.60 42.15
CA ARG A 188 23.18 1.42 42.77
C ARG A 188 22.85 0.35 41.73
N GLY A 189 23.26 0.51 40.47
CA GLY A 189 23.01 -0.43 39.38
C GLY A 189 21.58 -0.39 38.81
N ASN A 190 20.80 0.66 39.07
CA ASN A 190 19.44 0.78 38.51
C ASN A 190 19.44 1.65 37.23
N PRO A 191 18.55 1.37 36.26
CA PRO A 191 18.40 2.19 35.06
C PRO A 191 17.95 3.61 35.42
N ALA A 192 18.80 4.59 35.14
CA ALA A 192 18.60 5.97 35.55
C ALA A 192 18.28 6.89 34.38
N ARG A 193 19.11 6.85 33.32
CA ARG A 193 19.01 7.78 32.20
C ARG A 193 18.93 7.04 30.88
N PHE A 194 17.83 7.24 30.16
CA PHE A 194 17.67 6.72 28.80
C PHE A 194 18.70 7.34 27.85
N ILE A 195 19.33 6.51 27.03
CA ILE A 195 20.30 6.90 26.00
C ILE A 195 19.68 6.65 24.61
N PRO A 196 19.10 7.69 23.97
CA PRO A 196 18.40 7.54 22.69
C PRO A 196 19.28 6.97 21.58
N LYS A 197 20.57 7.27 21.62
CA LYS A 197 21.56 6.80 20.65
C LYS A 197 21.59 5.27 20.58
N TRP A 198 21.63 4.57 21.72
CA TRP A 198 21.78 3.11 21.73
C TRP A 198 20.58 2.42 21.09
N LEU A 199 19.37 2.89 21.40
CA LEU A 199 18.16 2.36 20.77
C LEU A 199 18.07 2.73 19.29
N ALA A 200 18.44 3.97 18.93
CA ALA A 200 18.46 4.39 17.54
C ALA A 200 19.46 3.58 16.70
N ASP A 201 20.65 3.32 17.22
CA ASP A 201 21.67 2.53 16.52
C ASP A 201 21.20 1.08 16.31
N THR A 202 20.57 0.44 17.31
CA THR A 202 19.92 -0.88 17.14
C THR A 202 18.88 -0.86 16.01
N ILE A 203 18.04 0.17 15.98
CA ILE A 203 17.01 0.32 14.93
C ILE A 203 17.68 0.50 13.55
N LEU A 204 18.78 1.23 13.46
CA LEU A 204 19.51 1.48 12.22
C LEU A 204 20.32 0.28 11.71
N GLU A 205 20.66 -0.68 12.59
CA GLU A 205 21.26 -1.95 12.18
C GLU A 205 20.28 -2.83 11.39
N GLU A 206 18.99 -2.76 11.73
CA GLU A 206 17.94 -3.57 11.11
C GLU A 206 17.29 -2.87 9.90
N TYR A 207 17.25 -1.53 9.92
CA TYR A 207 16.50 -0.73 8.96
C TYR A 207 17.33 0.39 8.32
N LYS A 208 17.10 0.61 7.02
CA LYS A 208 17.61 1.80 6.35
C LYS A 208 16.58 2.91 6.44
N PHE A 209 16.96 4.02 7.07
CA PHE A 209 16.12 5.21 7.21
C PHE A 209 16.74 6.44 6.59
N HIS A 210 15.87 7.31 6.08
CA HIS A 210 16.21 8.70 5.79
C HIS A 210 15.15 9.65 6.32
N ALA A 211 15.59 10.75 6.92
CA ALA A 211 14.73 11.84 7.34
C ALA A 211 14.81 13.00 6.35
N THR A 212 13.68 13.56 5.95
CA THR A 212 13.63 14.77 5.12
C THR A 212 13.36 16.00 5.96
N SER A 213 13.38 17.20 5.37
CA SER A 213 13.12 18.48 6.08
C SER A 213 11.75 18.55 6.77
N GLU A 214 10.80 17.74 6.33
CA GLU A 214 9.48 17.62 6.94
C GLU A 214 9.59 16.94 8.31
N LYS A 215 9.11 17.62 9.37
CA LYS A 215 9.34 17.27 10.78
C LYS A 215 8.94 15.84 11.19
N SER A 216 8.05 15.20 10.44
CA SER A 216 7.49 13.88 10.75
C SER A 216 7.59 12.87 9.60
N VAL A 217 8.39 13.16 8.57
CA VAL A 217 8.59 12.23 7.45
C VAL A 217 9.91 11.51 7.63
N PHE A 218 9.81 10.20 7.78
CA PHE A 218 10.92 9.25 7.73
C PHE A 218 10.61 8.25 6.62
N TRP A 219 11.56 8.11 5.71
CA TRP A 219 11.53 7.11 4.65
C TRP A 219 12.22 5.86 5.15
N ALA A 220 11.60 4.72 4.91
CA ALA A 220 12.17 3.41 5.20
C ALA A 220 12.33 2.63 3.88
N TYR A 221 13.45 1.94 3.73
CA TYR A 221 13.66 1.09 2.55
C TYR A 221 12.96 -0.26 2.72
N ASN A 222 12.18 -0.65 1.71
CA ASN A 222 11.53 -1.94 1.62
C ASN A 222 12.31 -2.84 0.63
N PRO A 223 13.09 -3.82 1.12
CA PRO A 223 13.92 -4.67 0.26
C PRO A 223 13.12 -5.67 -0.58
N GLU A 224 11.86 -5.96 -0.25
CA GLU A 224 11.01 -6.87 -1.04
C GLU A 224 10.50 -6.21 -2.32
N ASN A 225 10.23 -4.91 -2.28
CA ASN A 225 9.69 -4.16 -3.42
C ASN A 225 10.74 -3.22 -4.04
N GLY A 226 11.92 -3.11 -3.42
CA GLY A 226 13.02 -2.27 -3.90
C GLY A 226 12.78 -0.77 -3.80
N ILE A 227 11.83 -0.32 -2.96
CA ILE A 227 11.40 1.08 -2.89
C ILE A 227 11.52 1.66 -1.48
N TRP A 228 11.63 2.98 -1.42
CA TRP A 228 11.51 3.77 -0.21
C TRP A 228 10.06 4.21 0.00
N GLU A 229 9.59 4.07 1.23
CA GLU A 229 8.21 4.42 1.57
C GLU A 229 8.16 5.31 2.83
N PRO A 230 7.19 6.23 2.92
CA PRO A 230 7.13 7.23 3.99
C PRO A 230 6.43 6.71 5.26
N TYR A 231 6.73 5.48 5.69
CA TYR A 231 6.18 4.84 6.91
C TYR A 231 7.23 4.67 8.03
N GLY A 232 8.40 5.30 7.90
CA GLY A 232 9.49 5.07 8.84
C GLY A 232 9.21 5.55 10.26
N ALA A 233 8.32 6.53 10.43
CA ALA A 233 7.93 7.02 11.75
C ALA A 233 7.19 5.94 12.54
N GLU A 234 6.32 5.19 11.87
CA GLU A 234 5.59 4.06 12.43
C GLU A 234 6.54 2.93 12.85
N ILE A 235 7.55 2.60 12.02
CA ILE A 235 8.56 1.60 12.39
C ILE A 235 9.30 2.03 13.66
N ILE A 236 9.81 3.26 13.70
CA ILE A 236 10.55 3.75 14.87
C ILE A 236 9.70 3.66 16.14
N GLN A 237 8.41 3.98 16.06
CA GLN A 237 7.50 3.89 17.19
C GLN A 237 7.27 2.43 17.64
N GLU A 238 7.02 1.53 16.70
CA GLU A 238 6.84 0.09 16.97
C GLU A 238 8.09 -0.50 17.61
N GLU A 239 9.26 -0.17 17.08
CA GLU A 239 10.57 -0.62 17.57
C GLU A 239 10.89 -0.08 18.96
N CYS A 240 10.62 1.21 19.22
CA CYS A 240 10.78 1.76 20.56
C CYS A 240 9.86 1.06 21.57
N THR A 241 8.63 0.74 21.17
CA THR A 241 7.67 0.05 22.03
C THR A 241 8.11 -1.40 22.28
N ARG A 242 8.59 -2.08 21.24
CA ARG A 242 9.09 -3.46 21.27
C ARG A 242 10.28 -3.62 22.22
N HIS A 243 11.25 -2.72 22.11
CA HIS A 243 12.48 -2.78 22.90
C HIS A 243 12.30 -2.32 24.36
N LEU A 244 11.59 -1.21 24.59
CA LEU A 244 11.48 -0.62 25.92
C LEU A 244 10.42 -1.28 26.81
N LYS A 245 9.44 -1.98 26.22
CA LYS A 245 8.40 -2.72 26.95
C LYS A 245 7.77 -1.86 28.07
N HIS A 246 7.94 -2.27 29.33
CA HIS A 246 7.37 -1.59 30.49
C HIS A 246 8.05 -0.25 30.84
N LEU A 247 9.27 0.00 30.32
CA LEU A 247 10.00 1.27 30.46
C LEU A 247 9.62 2.28 29.38
N PHE A 248 8.74 1.92 28.44
CA PHE A 248 8.35 2.79 27.34
C PHE A 248 7.77 4.13 27.82
N ARG A 249 8.22 5.21 27.19
CA ARG A 249 7.60 6.54 27.30
C ARG A 249 7.60 7.26 25.96
N SER A 250 6.58 8.09 25.72
CA SER A 250 6.39 8.80 24.45
C SER A 250 7.50 9.81 24.11
N ASN A 251 8.14 10.40 25.13
CA ASN A 251 9.30 11.27 24.94
C ASN A 251 10.52 10.51 24.38
N PHE A 252 10.71 9.24 24.73
CA PHE A 252 11.81 8.43 24.22
C PHE A 252 11.72 8.24 22.70
N VAL A 253 10.51 7.99 22.17
CA VAL A 253 10.29 7.94 20.71
C VAL A 253 10.69 9.26 20.05
N THR A 254 10.33 10.39 20.68
CA THR A 254 10.65 11.73 20.17
C THR A 254 12.16 11.95 20.15
N GLU A 255 12.88 11.50 21.17
CA GLU A 255 14.34 11.62 21.26
C GLU A 255 15.05 10.71 20.25
N VAL A 256 14.61 9.45 20.10
CA VAL A 256 15.12 8.51 19.10
C VAL A 256 14.90 9.05 17.69
N SER A 257 13.68 9.51 17.39
CA SER A 257 13.36 10.12 16.10
C SER A 257 14.22 11.35 15.80
N LYS A 258 14.50 12.19 16.80
CA LYS A 258 15.42 13.33 16.64
C LYS A 258 16.84 12.86 16.33
N TYR A 259 17.34 11.86 17.03
CA TYR A 259 18.68 11.33 16.79
C TYR A 259 18.81 10.74 15.37
N ILE A 260 17.89 9.88 14.96
CA ILE A 260 17.86 9.31 13.61
C ILE A 260 17.78 10.44 12.57
N ARG A 261 16.95 11.45 12.81
CA ARG A 261 16.82 12.60 11.90
C ARG A 261 18.12 13.40 11.75
N PHE A 262 18.84 13.64 12.84
CA PHE A 262 20.08 14.42 12.78
C PHE A 262 21.25 13.65 12.16
N THR A 263 21.22 12.32 12.25
CA THR A 263 22.29 11.45 11.73
C THR A 263 22.02 10.98 10.29
N HIS A 264 20.76 10.82 9.91
CA HIS A 264 20.33 10.26 8.61
C HIS A 264 19.46 11.24 7.82
N TYR A 265 19.80 12.52 7.87
CA TYR A 265 19.12 13.54 7.07
C TYR A 265 19.48 13.40 5.59
N ILE A 266 18.48 13.50 4.71
CA ILE A 266 18.67 13.59 3.27
C ILE A 266 17.75 14.66 2.67
N ASN A 267 18.20 15.29 1.59
CA ASN A 267 17.32 16.17 0.82
C ASN A 267 16.21 15.32 0.18
N ARG A 268 14.97 15.81 0.21
CA ARG A 268 13.84 15.17 -0.43
C ARG A 268 14.03 14.97 -1.93
N ASP A 269 14.77 15.87 -2.58
CA ASP A 269 14.96 15.87 -4.03
C ASP A 269 15.64 14.59 -4.54
N VAL A 270 16.33 13.84 -3.68
CA VAL A 270 16.91 12.53 -4.06
C VAL A 270 15.85 11.47 -4.40
N PHE A 271 14.61 11.64 -3.91
CA PHE A 271 13.50 10.74 -4.19
C PHE A 271 12.76 11.12 -5.48
N GLU A 272 13.22 12.15 -6.20
CA GLU A 272 12.80 12.42 -7.57
C GLU A 272 13.38 11.29 -8.44
N GLY A 273 12.52 10.31 -8.74
CA GLY A 273 12.92 9.06 -9.39
C GLY A 273 13.72 9.29 -10.67
N LYS A 274 14.62 8.35 -10.95
CA LYS A 274 15.43 8.34 -12.17
C LYS A 274 14.58 7.83 -13.34
N PRO A 275 14.22 8.67 -14.33
CA PRO A 275 13.30 8.29 -15.40
C PRO A 275 13.80 7.11 -16.23
N GLU A 276 15.11 6.90 -16.27
CA GLU A 276 15.76 5.79 -16.96
C GLU A 276 15.68 4.46 -16.20
N LEU A 277 15.31 4.45 -14.93
CA LEU A 277 15.24 3.24 -14.11
C LEU A 277 13.79 2.87 -13.81
N ILE A 278 13.41 1.67 -14.22
CA ILE A 278 12.10 1.10 -13.94
C ILE A 278 12.25 0.05 -12.84
N VAL A 279 11.68 0.33 -11.67
CA VAL A 279 11.56 -0.67 -10.60
C VAL A 279 10.37 -1.57 -10.89
N MET A 280 10.62 -2.87 -10.92
CA MET A 280 9.67 -3.96 -11.17
C MET A 280 9.57 -4.86 -9.94
N GLN A 281 8.68 -5.86 -9.92
CA GLN A 281 8.49 -6.73 -8.74
C GLN A 281 9.71 -7.57 -8.37
N ASN A 282 10.61 -7.85 -9.32
CA ASN A 282 11.76 -8.73 -9.13
C ASN A 282 13.12 -8.04 -9.33
N GLY A 283 13.15 -6.73 -9.57
CA GLY A 283 14.41 -6.01 -9.78
C GLY A 283 14.23 -4.65 -10.43
N VAL A 284 15.33 -4.11 -10.95
CA VAL A 284 15.40 -2.80 -11.58
C VAL A 284 15.91 -2.96 -13.00
N PHE A 285 15.15 -2.45 -13.95
CA PHE A 285 15.53 -2.42 -15.36
C PHE A 285 16.01 -1.02 -15.74
N ASN A 286 17.19 -0.94 -16.35
CA ASN A 286 17.71 0.30 -16.90
C ASN A 286 17.32 0.41 -18.38
N LEU A 287 16.56 1.45 -18.73
CA LEU A 287 16.10 1.68 -20.09
C LEU A 287 17.25 1.90 -21.07
N TYR A 288 18.34 2.54 -20.65
CA TYR A 288 19.46 2.87 -21.53
C TYR A 288 20.45 1.72 -21.73
N THR A 289 20.80 1.01 -20.66
CA THR A 289 21.76 -0.11 -20.75
C THR A 289 21.08 -1.44 -21.11
N GLU A 290 19.74 -1.48 -21.03
CA GLU A 290 18.93 -2.70 -21.14
C GLU A 290 19.31 -3.78 -20.10
N GLU A 291 19.98 -3.39 -19.02
CA GLU A 291 20.40 -4.29 -17.96
C GLU A 291 19.32 -4.43 -16.89
N PHE A 292 19.11 -5.67 -16.46
CA PHE A 292 18.28 -6.00 -15.33
C PHE A 292 19.15 -6.31 -14.11
N THR A 293 18.95 -5.57 -13.02
CA THR A 293 19.74 -5.67 -11.79
C THR A 293 18.86 -5.94 -10.57
N SER A 294 19.47 -6.40 -9.49
CA SER A 294 18.78 -6.53 -8.19
C SER A 294 18.41 -5.16 -7.63
N PHE A 295 17.48 -5.13 -6.68
CA PHE A 295 17.12 -3.90 -6.00
C PHE A 295 18.34 -3.21 -5.36
N ASN A 296 18.34 -1.88 -5.45
CA ASN A 296 19.39 -1.06 -4.90
C ASN A 296 18.78 0.15 -4.17
N PRO A 297 18.97 0.29 -2.84
CA PRO A 297 18.44 1.40 -2.07
C PRO A 297 19.02 2.76 -2.48
N GLU A 298 20.22 2.81 -3.06
CA GLU A 298 20.85 4.05 -3.55
C GLU A 298 20.17 4.63 -4.80
N LEU A 299 19.15 3.95 -5.32
CA LEU A 299 18.30 4.47 -6.39
C LEU A 299 17.20 5.40 -5.90
N TYR A 300 16.92 5.40 -4.59
CA TYR A 300 15.89 6.25 -3.96
C TYR A 300 14.50 6.15 -4.62
N ALA A 301 14.22 5.03 -5.29
CA ALA A 301 12.95 4.80 -5.96
C ALA A 301 11.80 4.75 -4.96
N THR A 302 10.68 5.39 -5.27
CA THR A 302 9.50 5.46 -4.38
C THR A 302 8.29 4.70 -4.94
N THR A 303 8.40 4.19 -6.16
CA THR A 303 7.32 3.48 -6.86
C THR A 303 7.92 2.30 -7.62
N ALA A 304 7.20 1.19 -7.61
CA ALA A 304 7.49 0.01 -8.41
C ALA A 304 6.26 -0.35 -9.25
N ILE A 305 6.48 -0.82 -10.47
CA ILE A 305 5.43 -1.32 -11.35
C ILE A 305 5.16 -2.79 -10.97
N PRO A 306 3.90 -3.22 -10.86
CA PRO A 306 3.54 -4.59 -10.44
C PRO A 306 3.72 -5.62 -11.55
N ILE A 307 4.86 -5.60 -12.25
CA ILE A 307 5.23 -6.49 -13.34
C ILE A 307 6.49 -7.24 -12.94
N ILE A 308 6.57 -8.53 -13.30
CA ILE A 308 7.78 -9.34 -13.16
C ILE A 308 8.51 -9.28 -14.50
N TYR A 309 9.78 -8.89 -14.48
CA TYR A 309 10.64 -8.96 -15.65
C TYR A 309 10.99 -10.41 -15.97
N ASP A 310 10.81 -10.80 -17.23
CA ASP A 310 11.21 -12.09 -17.79
C ASP A 310 11.87 -11.82 -19.14
N SER A 311 13.17 -12.12 -19.25
CA SER A 311 13.95 -11.89 -20.48
C SER A 311 13.49 -12.76 -21.65
N GLU A 312 12.82 -13.88 -21.35
CA GLU A 312 12.33 -14.84 -22.35
C GLU A 312 10.86 -14.57 -22.73
N ALA A 313 10.24 -13.56 -22.12
CA ALA A 313 8.83 -13.25 -22.36
C ALA A 313 8.58 -12.89 -23.82
N LYS A 314 7.64 -13.61 -24.44
CA LYS A 314 7.15 -13.32 -25.79
C LYS A 314 5.84 -12.56 -25.68
N ALA A 315 5.65 -11.54 -26.52
CA ALA A 315 4.43 -10.72 -26.57
C ALA A 315 3.56 -11.06 -27.80
N PRO A 316 2.93 -12.26 -27.89
CA PRO A 316 2.21 -12.69 -29.09
C PRO A 316 1.01 -11.81 -29.41
N LYS A 317 0.35 -11.22 -28.40
CA LYS A 317 -0.77 -10.29 -28.62
C LYS A 317 -0.35 -8.96 -29.22
N ILE A 318 0.76 -8.40 -28.75
CA ILE A 318 1.30 -7.15 -29.29
C ILE A 318 1.74 -7.41 -30.73
N LYS A 319 2.42 -8.54 -30.98
CA LYS A 319 2.78 -8.95 -32.36
C LYS A 319 1.55 -9.09 -33.26
N LYS A 320 0.49 -9.74 -32.78
CA LYS A 320 -0.77 -9.88 -33.51
C LYS A 320 -1.43 -8.53 -33.78
N PHE A 321 -1.52 -7.66 -32.77
CA PHE A 321 -2.07 -6.31 -32.91
C PHE A 321 -1.30 -5.48 -33.93
N LEU A 322 0.03 -5.50 -33.90
CA LEU A 322 0.87 -4.79 -34.87
C LEU A 322 0.69 -5.34 -36.28
N HIS A 323 0.56 -6.67 -36.43
CA HIS A 323 0.25 -7.31 -37.71
C HIS A 323 -1.15 -6.97 -38.22
N ASP A 324 -2.14 -6.88 -37.33
CA ASP A 324 -3.54 -6.54 -37.70
C ASP A 324 -3.66 -5.09 -38.19
N ILE A 325 -2.79 -4.18 -37.72
CA ILE A 325 -2.79 -2.76 -38.11
C ILE A 325 -1.83 -2.47 -39.28
N CYS A 326 -0.78 -3.27 -39.45
CA CYS A 326 0.15 -3.22 -40.58
C CYS A 326 0.27 -4.61 -41.24
N PRO A 327 -0.70 -5.00 -42.09
CA PRO A 327 -0.74 -6.34 -42.69
C PRO A 327 0.30 -6.54 -43.81
N ASP A 328 0.72 -5.45 -44.48
CA ASP A 328 1.37 -5.53 -45.78
C ASP A 328 2.91 -5.39 -45.77
N SER A 329 3.55 -5.21 -44.61
CA SER A 329 5.01 -5.36 -44.55
C SER A 329 5.51 -5.77 -43.15
N LEU A 330 6.15 -6.94 -43.11
CA LEU A 330 6.89 -7.41 -41.93
C LEU A 330 8.01 -6.41 -41.56
N ASP A 331 8.59 -5.74 -42.56
CA ASP A 331 9.57 -4.66 -42.42
C ASP A 331 9.03 -3.47 -41.62
N ASP A 332 7.76 -3.07 -41.81
CA ASP A 332 7.17 -1.94 -41.09
C ASP A 332 6.78 -2.33 -39.67
N VAL A 333 6.40 -3.59 -39.42
CA VAL A 333 6.18 -4.09 -38.06
C VAL A 333 7.50 -4.13 -37.28
N GLU A 334 8.59 -4.63 -37.86
CA GLU A 334 9.91 -4.60 -37.23
C GLU A 334 10.40 -3.17 -36.99
N LYS A 335 10.25 -2.28 -37.97
CA LYS A 335 10.55 -0.85 -37.79
C LYS A 335 9.68 -0.21 -36.73
N LEU A 336 8.38 -0.52 -36.64
CA LEU A 336 7.50 0.04 -35.61
C LEU A 336 7.86 -0.45 -34.20
N VAL A 337 8.28 -1.71 -34.06
CA VAL A 337 8.82 -2.23 -32.80
C VAL A 337 10.12 -1.51 -32.46
N GLU A 338 11.00 -1.32 -33.44
CA GLU A 338 12.25 -0.57 -33.27
C GLU A 338 12.00 0.91 -32.93
N TYR A 339 11.07 1.58 -33.61
CA TYR A 339 10.64 2.94 -33.31
C TYR A 339 9.99 3.06 -31.93
N ALA A 340 9.15 2.11 -31.52
CA ALA A 340 8.58 2.10 -30.17
C ALA A 340 9.67 1.94 -29.11
N ARG A 341 10.70 1.14 -29.39
CA ARG A 341 11.90 0.97 -28.53
C ARG A 341 12.72 2.28 -28.47
N VAL A 342 12.99 2.90 -29.61
CA VAL A 342 13.72 4.18 -29.73
C VAL A 342 12.95 5.37 -29.13
N LEU A 343 11.63 5.41 -29.29
CA LEU A 343 10.79 6.44 -28.69
C LEU A 343 10.71 6.30 -27.17
N SER A 344 10.69 5.06 -26.65
CA SER A 344 10.78 4.80 -25.20
C SER A 344 12.13 5.22 -24.61
N LEU A 345 13.19 5.28 -25.42
CA LEU A 345 14.52 5.78 -25.05
C LEU A 345 14.65 7.32 -25.14
N LYS A 346 13.75 8.01 -25.86
CA LYS A 346 13.85 9.44 -26.17
C LYS A 346 12.77 10.32 -25.51
N VAL A 347 12.00 9.78 -24.56
CA VAL A 347 11.11 10.62 -23.75
C VAL A 347 11.95 11.35 -22.69
N HIS A 348 12.27 12.61 -23.00
CA HIS A 348 13.12 13.53 -22.26
C HIS A 348 12.49 14.09 -20.97
#